data_AF-A5UKT3-F1
#
_entry.id   AF-A5UKT3-F1
#
_cell.length_a   1.000
_cell.length_b   1.000
_cell.length_c   1.000
_cell.angle_alpha   90.00
_cell.angle_beta   90.00
_cell.angle_gamma   90.00
#
_symmetry.space_group_name_H-M   'P 1'
#
loop_
_entity.id
_entity.type
_entity.pdbx_description
1 polymer ?
#
loop_
_entity_poly.entity_id
_entity_poly.type
_entity_poly.pdbx_seq_one_letter_code
_entity_poly.pdbx_strand_id
1 'polypeptide(L)'
;MNKKVIVILVAICIIGAITIPAFISENDSSKSNTKSDFKIKIESGGTWRLDLIVDGHHSLIEGNGSRTINLGNIDSASITFNQYKGGPSTISLLDGDNTVINRGRAPNEGFATVYFYHKA
;
A
#
# COMPACT_ATOMS: atom_id res chain seq x y z
N MET A 1 46.93 -6.97 36.18
CA MET A 1 46.01 -8.09 35.89
C MET A 1 45.26 -7.75 34.61
N ASN A 2 45.80 -8.18 33.46
CA ASN A 2 45.33 -7.75 32.14
C ASN A 2 44.19 -8.68 31.68
N LYS A 3 42.95 -8.19 31.63
CA LYS A 3 41.82 -8.93 31.06
C LYS A 3 41.88 -8.80 29.53
N LYS A 4 42.07 -9.92 28.84
CA LYS A 4 41.93 -10.02 27.38
C LYS A 4 40.43 -9.92 27.04
N VAL A 5 40.04 -8.93 26.26
CA VAL A 5 38.69 -8.80 25.69
C VAL A 5 38.69 -9.51 24.34
N ILE A 6 37.82 -10.51 24.17
CA ILE A 6 37.60 -11.20 22.90
C ILE A 6 36.42 -10.51 22.21
N VAL A 7 36.66 -9.98 21.01
CA VAL A 7 35.66 -9.38 20.11
C VAL A 7 35.07 -10.49 19.26
N ILE A 8 33.75 -10.65 19.28
CA ILE A 8 33.03 -11.52 18.34
C ILE A 8 32.41 -10.61 17.27
N LEU A 9 33.02 -10.61 16.08
CA LEU A 9 32.51 -9.92 14.91
C LEU A 9 31.48 -10.85 14.23
N VAL A 10 30.19 -10.62 14.48
CA VAL A 10 29.13 -11.37 13.79
C VAL A 10 28.91 -10.73 12.43
N ALA A 11 29.63 -11.23 11.42
CA ALA A 11 29.38 -10.91 10.02
C ALA A 11 28.12 -11.64 9.55
N ILE A 12 26.99 -10.92 9.48
CA ILE A 12 25.78 -11.41 8.82
C ILE A 12 25.84 -10.95 7.36
N CYS A 13 26.43 -11.79 6.51
CA CYS A 13 26.30 -11.69 5.06
C CYS A 13 24.93 -12.27 4.66
N ILE A 14 23.89 -11.44 4.61
CA ILE A 14 22.65 -11.82 3.93
C ILE A 14 22.82 -11.46 2.46
N ILE A 15 23.39 -12.39 1.68
CA ILE A 15 23.27 -12.38 0.22
C ILE A 15 21.92 -13.06 -0.08
N GLY A 16 20.84 -12.34 0.15
CA GLY A 16 19.52 -12.70 -0.35
C GLY A 16 19.25 -11.83 -1.56
N ALA A 17 19.02 -12.43 -2.73
CA ALA A 17 18.55 -11.70 -3.89
C ALA A 17 17.23 -11.00 -3.52
N ILE A 18 17.29 -9.69 -3.30
CA ILE A 18 16.10 -8.85 -3.17
C ILE A 18 15.54 -8.73 -4.59
N THR A 19 14.63 -9.61 -4.94
CA THR A 19 13.73 -9.38 -6.08
C THR A 19 12.78 -8.27 -5.63
N ILE A 20 12.99 -7.06 -6.12
CA ILE A 20 12.01 -5.99 -5.97
C ILE A 20 10.86 -6.39 -6.89
N PRO A 21 9.68 -6.79 -6.38
CA PRO A 21 8.55 -7.04 -7.26
C PRO A 21 8.24 -5.73 -7.99
N ALA A 22 8.26 -5.77 -9.32
CA ALA A 22 7.81 -4.65 -10.12
C ALA A 22 6.33 -4.40 -9.79
N PHE A 23 6.02 -3.18 -9.36
CA PHE A 23 4.65 -2.75 -9.11
C PHE A 23 3.93 -2.63 -10.46
N ILE A 24 2.97 -3.52 -10.72
CA ILE A 24 2.07 -3.42 -11.86
C ILE A 24 0.84 -2.64 -11.40
N SER A 25 0.72 -1.39 -11.86
CA SER A 25 -0.48 -0.57 -11.73
C SER A 25 -1.31 -0.75 -13.00
N GLU A 26 -2.39 -1.53 -12.93
CA GLU A 26 -3.40 -1.60 -14.00
C GLU A 26 -4.35 -0.42 -13.84
N ASN A 27 -4.42 0.47 -14.83
CA ASN A 27 -5.36 1.60 -14.85
C ASN A 27 -6.38 1.38 -15.98
N ASP A 28 -7.66 1.20 -15.65
CA ASP A 28 -8.76 1.15 -16.62
C ASP A 28 -9.53 2.47 -16.60
N SER A 29 -9.22 3.35 -17.56
CA SER A 29 -9.69 4.75 -17.58
C SER A 29 -10.99 4.95 -18.39
N SER A 30 -11.88 3.97 -18.45
CA SER A 30 -12.98 3.93 -19.44
C SER A 30 -14.35 4.45 -18.96
N LYS A 31 -14.45 5.36 -17.98
CA LYS A 31 -15.76 5.89 -17.50
C LYS A 31 -15.93 7.41 -17.40
N SER A 32 -17.21 7.79 -17.46
CA SER A 32 -17.86 9.06 -17.78
C SER A 32 -17.86 10.12 -16.66
N ASN A 33 -18.00 11.40 -17.04
CA ASN A 33 -18.06 12.67 -16.29
C ASN A 33 -19.06 12.78 -15.10
N THR A 34 -19.58 11.68 -14.55
CA THR A 34 -20.38 11.71 -13.31
C THR A 34 -19.47 11.41 -12.14
N LYS A 35 -19.26 12.38 -11.23
CA LYS A 35 -18.52 12.13 -9.99
C LYS A 35 -19.15 10.93 -9.29
N SER A 36 -18.37 9.87 -9.14
CA SER A 36 -18.82 8.60 -8.57
C SER A 36 -18.40 8.47 -7.11
N ASP A 37 -19.08 7.59 -6.38
CA ASP A 37 -18.75 7.28 -4.98
C ASP A 37 -17.53 6.35 -4.89
N PHE A 38 -16.33 6.93 -5.03
CA PHE A 38 -15.07 6.18 -5.04
C PHE A 38 -14.81 5.48 -3.70
N LYS A 39 -14.13 4.33 -3.76
CA LYS A 39 -13.80 3.54 -2.57
C LYS A 39 -12.39 2.96 -2.65
N ILE A 40 -11.73 2.85 -1.52
CA ILE A 40 -10.50 2.07 -1.38
C ILE A 40 -10.86 0.73 -0.75
N LYS A 41 -10.50 -0.37 -1.41
CA LYS A 41 -10.59 -1.72 -0.85
C LYS A 41 -9.19 -2.23 -0.54
N ILE A 42 -8.94 -2.56 0.72
CA ILE A 42 -7.73 -3.19 1.21
C ILE A 42 -8.09 -4.64 1.55
N GLU A 43 -7.36 -5.58 0.97
CA GLU A 43 -7.41 -7.00 1.26
C GLU A 43 -6.06 -7.39 1.84
N SER A 44 -6.00 -7.63 3.15
CA SER A 44 -4.75 -7.88 3.85
C SER A 44 -4.96 -8.87 4.99
N GLY A 45 -3.94 -9.68 5.26
CA GLY A 45 -3.87 -10.51 6.46
C GLY A 45 -3.06 -9.89 7.61
N GLY A 46 -2.57 -8.66 7.47
CA GLY A 46 -1.68 -8.06 8.46
C GLY A 46 -1.86 -6.58 8.69
N THR A 47 -0.87 -5.95 9.33
CA THR A 47 -0.90 -4.55 9.72
C THR A 47 -0.41 -3.63 8.61
N TRP A 48 -1.10 -2.51 8.45
CA TRP A 48 -0.81 -1.52 7.44
C TRP A 48 -1.14 -0.11 7.92
N ARG A 49 -0.55 0.87 7.21
CA ARG A 49 -0.85 2.29 7.30
C ARG A 49 -1.15 2.81 5.90
N LEU A 50 -2.09 3.73 5.83
CA LEU A 50 -2.51 4.41 4.63
C LEU A 50 -2.32 5.92 4.85
N ASP A 51 -1.38 6.50 4.12
CA ASP A 51 -1.28 7.94 3.93
C ASP A 51 -2.15 8.30 2.71
N LEU A 52 -3.21 9.04 2.95
CA LEU A 52 -4.25 9.36 1.97
C LEU A 52 -4.37 10.87 1.83
N ILE A 53 -4.33 11.37 0.60
CA ILE A 53 -4.64 12.76 0.27
C ILE A 53 -5.81 12.75 -0.69
N VAL A 54 -6.94 13.32 -0.29
CA VAL A 54 -8.14 13.48 -1.12
C VAL A 54 -8.42 14.96 -1.30
N ASP A 55 -8.44 15.44 -2.53
CA ASP A 55 -8.70 16.87 -2.85
C ASP A 55 -7.86 17.85 -2.01
N GLY A 56 -6.60 17.50 -1.77
CA GLY A 56 -5.66 18.29 -0.97
C GLY A 56 -5.75 18.06 0.55
N HIS A 57 -6.73 17.31 1.04
CA HIS A 57 -6.88 16.98 2.45
C HIS A 57 -6.15 15.69 2.81
N HIS A 58 -5.15 15.80 3.69
CA HIS A 58 -4.37 14.66 4.17
C HIS A 58 -5.05 13.94 5.34
N SER A 59 -4.99 12.61 5.32
CA SER A 59 -5.49 11.70 6.36
C SER A 59 -4.50 10.56 6.56
N LEU A 60 -4.32 10.17 7.81
CA LEU A 60 -3.52 9.01 8.19
C LEU A 60 -4.41 7.94 8.82
N ILE A 61 -4.42 6.76 8.23
CA ILE A 61 -5.28 5.64 8.66
C ILE A 61 -4.41 4.41 8.89
N GLU A 62 -4.45 3.86 10.09
CA GLU A 62 -3.80 2.58 10.41
C GLU A 62 -4.85 1.48 10.53
N GLY A 63 -4.45 0.25 10.24
CA GLY A 63 -5.36 -0.90 10.27
C GLY A 63 -4.65 -2.24 10.34
N ASN A 64 -5.44 -3.26 10.64
CA ASN A 64 -5.07 -4.67 10.56
C ASN A 64 -6.17 -5.40 9.80
N GLY A 65 -5.79 -6.33 8.93
CA GLY A 65 -6.74 -7.08 8.13
C GLY A 65 -7.34 -6.28 6.96
N SER A 66 -8.35 -6.85 6.32
CA SER A 66 -9.06 -6.23 5.20
C SER A 66 -9.98 -5.09 5.65
N ARG A 67 -10.10 -4.04 4.84
CA ARG A 67 -10.95 -2.87 5.11
C ARG A 67 -11.42 -2.22 3.82
N THR A 68 -12.63 -1.66 3.83
CA THR A 68 -13.11 -0.75 2.80
C THR A 68 -13.23 0.66 3.37
N ILE A 69 -12.78 1.66 2.63
CA ILE A 69 -12.85 3.08 2.98
C ILE A 69 -13.59 3.79 1.86
N ASN A 70 -14.70 4.46 2.19
CA ASN A 70 -15.43 5.27 1.22
C ASN A 70 -14.77 6.64 1.11
N LEU A 71 -14.51 7.08 -0.12
CA LEU A 71 -13.98 8.40 -0.42
C LEU A 71 -15.08 9.39 -0.84
N GLY A 72 -16.22 8.88 -1.31
CA GLY A 72 -17.26 9.73 -1.88
C GLY A 72 -16.88 10.23 -3.26
N ASN A 73 -17.51 11.34 -3.64
CA ASN A 73 -17.21 12.06 -4.88
C ASN A 73 -15.94 12.89 -4.67
N ILE A 74 -14.87 12.54 -5.37
CA ILE A 74 -13.55 13.21 -5.28
C ILE A 74 -13.15 13.76 -6.65
N ASP A 75 -12.30 14.80 -6.67
CA ASP A 75 -11.63 15.26 -7.89
C ASP A 75 -10.26 14.57 -8.07
N SER A 76 -9.61 14.20 -6.97
CA SER A 76 -8.31 13.55 -6.96
C SER A 76 -8.05 12.77 -5.67
N ALA A 77 -7.25 11.70 -5.79
CA ALA A 77 -6.69 10.98 -4.66
C ALA A 77 -5.21 10.64 -4.89
N SER A 78 -4.39 10.84 -3.87
CA SER A 78 -3.06 10.25 -3.75
C SER A 78 -3.06 9.24 -2.60
N ILE A 79 -2.66 8.01 -2.89
CA ILE A 79 -2.83 6.87 -1.99
C ILE A 79 -1.46 6.22 -1.82
N THR A 80 -0.96 6.21 -0.58
CA THR A 80 0.26 5.50 -0.20
C THR A 80 -0.07 4.47 0.87
N PHE A 81 -0.04 3.19 0.49
CA PHE A 81 -0.27 2.07 1.38
C PHE A 81 1.07 1.47 1.81
N ASN A 82 1.31 1.44 3.11
CA ASN A 82 2.49 0.88 3.74
C ASN A 82 2.11 -0.36 4.55
N GLN A 83 2.61 -1.53 4.17
CA GLN A 83 2.51 -2.76 4.95
C GLN A 83 3.69 -2.85 5.91
N TYR A 84 3.45 -3.19 7.18
CA TYR A 84 4.51 -3.22 8.23
C TYR A 84 4.84 -4.60 8.81
N LYS A 85 4.05 -5.62 8.46
CA LYS A 85 4.25 -7.06 8.72
C LYS A 85 2.90 -7.70 8.46
N GLY A 86 2.85 -8.73 7.63
CA GLY A 86 1.58 -9.34 7.26
C GLY A 86 1.69 -10.24 6.06
N GLY A 87 0.67 -11.06 5.82
CA GLY A 87 0.52 -11.79 4.56
C GLY A 87 0.37 -10.84 3.36
N PRO A 88 0.40 -11.39 2.14
CA PRO A 88 0.23 -10.63 0.90
C PRO A 88 -0.98 -9.70 1.00
N SER A 89 -0.82 -8.44 0.58
CA SER A 89 -1.87 -7.44 0.62
C SER A 89 -2.16 -6.90 -0.76
N THR A 90 -3.43 -6.64 -1.04
CA THR A 90 -3.88 -5.94 -2.24
C THR A 90 -4.61 -4.68 -1.79
N ILE A 91 -4.32 -3.56 -2.44
CA ILE A 91 -5.11 -2.34 -2.30
C ILE A 91 -5.65 -1.97 -3.68
N SER A 92 -6.92 -1.60 -3.75
CA SER A 92 -7.59 -1.21 -4.98
C SER A 92 -8.37 0.08 -4.78
N LEU A 93 -8.27 1.00 -5.75
CA LEU A 93 -9.20 2.09 -5.93
C LEU A 93 -10.35 1.59 -6.80
N LEU A 94 -11.57 1.75 -6.31
CA LEU A 94 -12.80 1.33 -6.94
C LEU A 94 -13.65 2.54 -7.32
N ASP A 95 -14.33 2.42 -8.45
CA ASP A 95 -15.43 3.30 -8.86
C ASP A 95 -16.70 3.01 -8.03
N GLY A 96 -17.73 3.87 -8.14
CA GLY A 96 -19.00 3.74 -7.42
C GLY A 96 -19.74 2.43 -7.67
N ASP A 97 -19.52 1.80 -8.83
CA ASP A 97 -20.07 0.48 -9.18
C ASP A 97 -19.13 -0.69 -8.86
N ASN A 98 -18.09 -0.45 -8.06
CA ASN A 98 -17.03 -1.39 -7.67
C ASN A 98 -16.10 -1.84 -8.82
N THR A 99 -16.11 -1.16 -9.96
CA THR A 99 -15.08 -1.36 -10.99
C THR A 99 -13.72 -0.99 -10.43
N VAL A 100 -12.71 -1.85 -10.64
CA VAL A 100 -11.34 -1.58 -10.19
C VAL A 100 -10.70 -0.59 -11.16
N ILE A 101 -10.42 0.62 -10.67
CA ILE A 101 -9.77 1.67 -11.45
C ILE A 101 -8.26 1.51 -11.37
N ASN A 102 -7.74 1.28 -10.17
CA ASN A 102 -6.32 1.02 -9.95
C ASN A 102 -6.15 -0.06 -8.90
N ARG A 103 -5.11 -0.88 -9.03
CA ARG A 103 -4.73 -1.91 -8.09
C ARG A 103 -3.22 -1.92 -7.89
N GLY A 104 -2.80 -2.04 -6.64
CA GLY A 104 -1.44 -2.41 -6.32
C GLY A 104 -1.39 -3.58 -5.35
N ARG A 105 -0.30 -4.34 -5.43
CA ARG A 105 -0.08 -5.55 -4.65
C ARG A 105 1.22 -5.43 -3.88
N ALA A 106 1.17 -5.77 -2.61
CA ALA A 106 2.30 -6.02 -1.75
C ALA A 106 2.44 -7.55 -1.58
N PRO A 107 3.34 -8.21 -2.33
CA PRO A 107 3.27 -9.66 -2.54
C PRO A 107 3.87 -10.52 -1.43
N ASN A 108 4.64 -9.96 -0.51
CA ASN A 108 5.50 -10.72 0.41
C ASN A 108 5.08 -10.56 1.88
N GLU A 109 5.50 -11.52 2.71
CA GLU A 109 5.46 -11.39 4.16
C GLU A 109 6.53 -10.41 4.64
N GLY A 110 6.19 -9.13 4.76
CA GLY A 110 7.16 -8.12 5.15
C GLY A 110 6.68 -6.69 4.99
N PHE A 111 7.64 -5.83 4.65
CA PHE A 111 7.41 -4.41 4.40
C PHE A 111 7.23 -4.16 2.91
N ALA A 112 6.20 -3.40 2.56
CA ALA A 112 5.96 -3.00 1.18
C ALA A 112 5.22 -1.68 1.14
N THR A 113 5.50 -0.88 0.13
CA THR A 113 4.79 0.38 -0.11
C THR A 113 4.17 0.33 -1.49
N VAL A 114 2.87 0.54 -1.58
CA VAL A 114 2.14 0.72 -2.82
C VAL A 114 1.73 2.17 -2.94
N TYR A 115 1.97 2.78 -4.09
CA TYR A 115 1.57 4.16 -4.38
C TYR A 115 0.76 4.24 -5.66
N PHE A 116 -0.33 5.01 -5.64
CA PHE A 116 -1.02 5.44 -6.86
C PHE A 116 -1.68 6.80 -6.67
N TYR A 117 -1.77 7.51 -7.80
CA TYR A 117 -2.49 8.77 -7.92
C TYR A 117 -3.64 8.59 -8.91
N HIS A 118 -4.79 9.18 -8.59
CA HIS A 118 -5.97 9.22 -9.43
C HIS A 118 -6.49 10.65 -9.55
N LYS A 119 -6.93 10.99 -10.75
CA LYS A 119 -7.68 12.21 -11.06
C LYS A 119 -8.95 11.77 -11.79
N ALA A 120 -10.09 12.15 -11.24
CA ALA A 120 -11.42 11.83 -11.77
C ALA A 120 -11.78 12.73 -12.98
#